data_AF-A0A1Q7B2V5-F1
#
_entry.id   AF-A0A1Q7B2V5-F1
#
_cell.length_a   1.000
_cell.length_b   1.000
_cell.length_c   1.000
_cell.angle_alpha   90.00
_cell.angle_beta   90.00
_cell.angle_gamma   90.00
#
_symmetry.space_group_name_H-M   'P 1'
#
loop_
_entity.id
_entity.type
_entity.pdbx_description
1 polymer ?
#
loop_
_entity_poly.entity_id
_entity_poly.type
_entity_poly.pdbx_seq_one_letter_code
_entity_poly.pdbx_strand_id
1 'polypeptide(L)'
;MEGEQPKKPLDPLVKTALTLSIGLIVITVVGMILTAPDRSIPPYSVMAQQGEIVTVDVPPRTTDPEIEALLVRFQTVGHGDRNQFARLKIKPTTPGDPAGQYQRVTIYVFDNPGLSEEASLKEYLSGRDPLSRAGFERAVRGLYRLTADTELGAMGFVPDSGAKGERQSGRARILFEGTAGKG
;
A
#
# COMPACT_ATOMS: atom_id res chain seq x y z
N MET A 1 -17.23 56.38 -38.16
CA MET A 1 -16.73 55.34 -39.09
C MET A 1 -15.33 54.99 -38.60
N GLU A 2 -15.22 54.05 -37.67
CA GLU A 2 -13.93 53.62 -37.13
C GLU A 2 -13.42 52.45 -37.97
N GLY A 3 -12.26 52.67 -38.62
CA GLY A 3 -11.60 51.69 -39.46
C GLY A 3 -10.91 50.63 -38.62
N GLU A 4 -11.36 49.38 -38.78
CA GLU A 4 -10.73 48.19 -38.21
C GLU A 4 -9.36 48.00 -38.85
N GLN A 5 -8.27 48.23 -38.11
CA GLN A 5 -6.92 47.98 -38.61
C GLN A 5 -6.65 46.46 -38.68
N PRO A 6 -6.17 45.92 -39.80
CA PRO A 6 -5.88 44.50 -39.93
C PRO A 6 -4.66 44.16 -39.06
N LYS A 7 -4.84 43.27 -38.07
CA LYS A 7 -3.75 42.77 -37.22
C LYS A 7 -2.69 42.10 -38.08
N LYS A 8 -1.46 42.63 -38.02
CA LYS A 8 -0.28 42.09 -38.71
C LYS A 8 -0.13 40.59 -38.38
N PRO A 9 -0.05 39.71 -39.39
CA PRO A 9 0.14 38.28 -39.14
C PRO A 9 1.46 38.05 -38.42
N LEU A 10 1.44 37.22 -37.39
CA LEU A 10 2.63 36.80 -36.64
C LEU A 10 3.64 36.15 -37.60
N ASP A 11 4.91 36.54 -37.48
CA ASP A 11 5.98 35.98 -38.30
C ASP A 11 6.03 34.44 -38.16
N PRO A 12 6.25 33.69 -39.24
CA PRO A 12 6.26 32.23 -39.23
C PRO A 12 7.23 31.62 -38.20
N LEU A 13 8.36 32.30 -37.97
CA LEU A 13 9.36 31.93 -36.98
C LEU A 13 8.85 32.11 -35.55
N VAL A 14 8.10 33.20 -35.29
CA VAL A 14 7.49 33.48 -33.98
C VAL A 14 6.38 32.47 -33.70
N LYS A 15 5.59 32.14 -34.71
CA LYS A 15 4.52 31.14 -34.60
C LYS A 15 5.07 29.74 -34.29
N THR A 16 6.16 29.34 -34.94
CA THR A 16 6.81 28.05 -34.67
C THR A 16 7.47 28.02 -33.28
N ALA A 17 8.20 29.07 -32.90
CA ALA A 17 8.80 29.18 -31.57
C ALA A 17 7.75 29.15 -30.44
N LEU A 18 6.62 29.84 -30.63
CA LEU A 18 5.52 29.85 -29.66
C LEU A 18 4.85 28.47 -29.53
N THR A 19 4.66 27.78 -30.67
CA THR A 19 4.07 26.43 -30.68
C THR A 19 4.97 25.42 -29.97
N LEU A 20 6.28 25.48 -30.20
CA LEU A 20 7.27 24.65 -29.50
C LEU A 20 7.29 24.94 -28.00
N SER A 21 7.25 26.22 -27.61
CA SER A 21 7.24 26.64 -26.21
C SER A 21 6.01 26.12 -25.46
N ILE A 22 4.82 26.24 -26.07
CA ILE A 22 3.59 25.72 -25.50
C ILE A 22 3.65 24.20 -25.40
N GLY A 23 4.13 23.51 -26.45
CA GLY A 23 4.31 22.07 -26.45
C GLY A 23 5.21 21.59 -25.30
N LEU A 24 6.34 22.27 -25.06
CA LEU A 24 7.27 21.94 -23.98
C LEU A 24 6.63 22.14 -22.60
N ILE A 25 5.88 23.24 -22.41
CA ILE A 25 5.16 23.51 -21.15
C ILE A 25 4.11 22.43 -20.92
N VAL A 26 3.32 22.06 -21.93
CA VAL A 26 2.29 21.02 -21.81
C VAL A 26 2.92 19.67 -21.46
N ILE A 27 3.99 19.27 -22.15
CA ILE A 27 4.69 18.00 -21.87
C ILE A 27 5.23 18.00 -20.44
N THR A 28 5.80 19.12 -19.98
CA THR A 28 6.36 19.23 -18.63
C THR A 28 5.26 19.18 -17.56
N VAL A 29 4.16 19.92 -17.76
CA VAL A 29 3.02 19.93 -16.83
C VAL A 29 2.35 18.56 -16.77
N VAL A 30 2.13 17.92 -17.91
CA VAL A 30 1.59 16.55 -17.98
C VAL A 30 2.54 15.57 -17.30
N GLY A 31 3.85 15.66 -17.56
CA GLY A 31 4.86 14.85 -16.89
C GLY A 31 4.83 15.02 -15.36
N MET A 32 4.71 16.26 -14.87
CA MET A 32 4.60 16.55 -13.44
C MET A 32 3.31 16.01 -12.82
N ILE A 33 2.17 16.11 -13.50
CA ILE A 33 0.88 15.58 -13.01
C ILE A 33 0.93 14.05 -12.93
N LEU A 34 1.54 13.38 -13.93
CA LEU A 34 1.66 11.91 -13.94
C LEU A 34 2.71 11.39 -12.94
N THR A 35 3.69 12.20 -12.54
CA THR A 35 4.79 11.80 -11.65
C THR A 35 4.60 12.31 -10.21
N ALA A 36 3.48 12.96 -9.90
CA ALA A 36 3.20 13.42 -8.55
C ALA A 36 3.25 12.21 -7.59
N PRO A 37 4.14 12.22 -6.57
CA PRO A 37 4.17 11.16 -5.57
C PRO A 37 2.79 11.11 -4.94
N ASP A 38 2.20 9.92 -4.88
CA ASP A 38 0.90 9.73 -4.27
C ASP A 38 0.98 10.10 -2.79
N ARG A 39 0.61 11.36 -2.48
CA ARG A 39 0.65 11.92 -1.13
C ARG A 39 -0.41 11.30 -0.22
N SER A 40 -1.30 10.47 -0.76
CA SER A 40 -2.28 9.74 0.04
C SER A 40 -1.68 8.53 0.77
N ILE A 41 -0.50 8.07 0.35
CA ILE A 41 0.15 6.90 0.94
C ILE A 41 1.12 7.38 2.03
N PRO A 42 0.88 7.03 3.30
CA PRO A 42 1.72 7.46 4.40
C PRO A 42 3.12 6.85 4.27
N PRO A 43 4.17 7.51 4.78
CA PRO A 43 5.46 6.85 4.94
C PRO A 43 5.29 5.68 5.91
N TYR A 44 6.03 4.60 5.69
CA TYR A 44 5.98 3.43 6.54
C TYR A 44 7.35 2.74 6.63
N SER A 45 7.54 1.94 7.67
CA SER A 45 8.74 1.14 7.88
C SER A 45 8.37 -0.31 8.14
N VAL A 46 9.03 -1.25 7.46
CA VAL A 46 8.96 -2.68 7.81
C VAL A 46 9.77 -2.88 9.09
N MET A 47 9.10 -3.32 10.16
CA MET A 47 9.70 -3.40 11.49
C MET A 47 10.19 -4.80 11.81
N ALA A 48 9.37 -5.82 11.53
CA ALA A 48 9.75 -7.21 11.72
C ALA A 48 9.13 -8.11 10.65
N GLN A 49 9.74 -9.27 10.47
CA GLN A 49 9.23 -10.31 9.60
C GLN A 49 9.60 -11.68 10.15
N GLN A 50 8.61 -12.57 10.24
CA GLN A 50 8.76 -13.96 10.66
C GLN A 50 7.99 -14.84 9.66
N GLY A 51 8.72 -15.51 8.76
CA GLY A 51 8.13 -16.28 7.67
C GLY A 51 7.27 -15.41 6.76
N GLU A 52 5.98 -15.72 6.69
CA GLU A 52 4.98 -15.01 5.88
C GLU A 52 4.38 -13.78 6.56
N ILE A 53 4.65 -13.57 7.85
CA ILE A 53 4.05 -12.48 8.63
C ILE A 53 5.04 -11.33 8.74
N VAL A 54 4.57 -10.14 8.39
CA VAL A 54 5.30 -8.88 8.34
C VAL A 54 4.57 -7.87 9.20
N THR A 55 5.32 -7.09 9.97
CA THR A 55 4.79 -5.94 10.70
C THR A 55 5.34 -4.65 10.09
N VAL A 56 4.46 -3.68 9.95
CA VAL A 56 4.75 -2.36 9.39
C VAL A 56 4.32 -1.30 10.39
N ASP A 57 5.16 -0.30 10.58
CA ASP A 57 4.87 0.89 11.37
C ASP A 57 4.62 2.09 10.46
N VAL A 58 3.55 2.82 10.73
CA VAL A 58 3.24 4.13 10.16
C VAL A 58 3.34 5.19 11.26
N PRO A 59 3.58 6.47 10.91
CA PRO A 59 3.65 7.53 11.89
C PRO A 59 2.43 7.58 12.83
N PRO A 60 2.63 7.94 14.10
CA PRO A 60 1.51 8.21 14.99
C PRO A 60 0.59 9.27 14.38
N ARG A 61 -0.73 9.04 14.45
CA ARG A 61 -1.79 9.88 13.83
C ARG A 61 -2.00 9.73 12.32
N THR A 62 -1.40 8.72 11.69
CA THR A 62 -1.82 8.32 10.34
C THR A 62 -3.33 8.06 10.31
N THR A 63 -4.01 8.68 9.37
CA THR A 63 -5.47 8.64 9.25
C THR A 63 -5.95 7.34 8.62
N ASP A 64 -7.21 7.00 8.83
CA ASP A 64 -7.79 5.78 8.24
C ASP A 64 -7.71 5.77 6.70
N PRO A 65 -8.02 6.86 5.96
CA PRO A 65 -7.86 6.90 4.51
C PRO A 65 -6.41 6.68 4.03
N GLU A 66 -5.43 7.15 4.80
CA GLU A 66 -4.00 6.93 4.49
C GLU A 66 -3.63 5.44 4.66
N ILE A 67 -4.14 4.79 5.70
CA ILE A 67 -3.96 3.34 5.88
C ILE A 67 -4.68 2.57 4.77
N GLU A 68 -5.89 2.97 4.37
CA GLU A 68 -6.60 2.37 3.23
C GLU A 68 -5.77 2.47 1.94
N ALA A 69 -5.21 3.64 1.65
CA ALA A 69 -4.35 3.86 0.47
C ALA A 69 -3.10 2.96 0.53
N LEU A 70 -2.50 2.78 1.71
CA LEU A 70 -1.40 1.84 1.91
C LEU A 70 -1.81 0.39 1.61
N LEU A 71 -2.98 -0.04 2.06
CA LEU A 71 -3.51 -1.39 1.79
C LEU A 71 -3.80 -1.60 0.30
N VAL A 72 -4.34 -0.59 -0.38
CA VAL A 72 -4.54 -0.62 -1.85
C VAL A 72 -3.20 -0.67 -2.60
N ARG A 73 -2.14 -0.03 -2.08
CA ARG A 73 -0.80 -0.17 -2.64
C ARG A 73 -0.29 -1.61 -2.53
N PHE A 74 -0.48 -2.26 -1.39
CA PHE A 74 -0.12 -3.68 -1.24
C PHE A 74 -0.90 -4.56 -2.20
N GLN A 75 -2.19 -4.31 -2.37
CA GLN A 75 -3.03 -4.99 -3.37
C GLN A 75 -2.47 -4.83 -4.79
N THR A 76 -2.10 -3.61 -5.17
CA THR A 76 -1.53 -3.33 -6.50
C THR A 76 -0.26 -4.14 -6.73
N VAL A 77 0.56 -4.33 -5.69
CA VAL A 77 1.76 -5.18 -5.74
C VAL A 77 1.40 -6.66 -5.81
N GLY A 78 0.41 -7.12 -5.04
CA GLY A 78 -0.05 -8.51 -5.05
C GLY A 78 -0.68 -8.95 -6.37
N HIS A 79 -1.35 -8.02 -7.07
CA HIS A 79 -1.92 -8.22 -8.40
C HIS A 79 -0.90 -8.11 -9.55
N GLY A 80 0.20 -7.38 -9.33
CA GLY A 80 1.26 -7.21 -10.32
C GLY A 80 2.37 -8.25 -10.15
N ASP A 81 3.58 -7.88 -10.58
CA ASP A 81 4.78 -8.68 -10.26
C ASP A 81 5.03 -8.68 -8.76
N ARG A 82 4.76 -9.82 -8.11
CA ARG A 82 4.89 -10.00 -6.66
C ARG A 82 6.33 -9.80 -6.17
N ASN A 83 7.34 -9.90 -7.03
CA ASN A 83 8.72 -9.55 -6.65
C ASN A 83 8.86 -8.05 -6.28
N GLN A 84 7.88 -7.22 -6.61
CA GLN A 84 7.84 -5.83 -6.15
C GLN A 84 7.67 -5.70 -4.63
N PHE A 85 7.23 -6.74 -3.91
CA PHE A 85 7.31 -6.75 -2.44
C PHE A 85 8.75 -6.56 -1.92
N ALA A 86 9.77 -6.99 -2.68
CA ALA A 86 11.17 -6.72 -2.35
C ALA A 86 11.50 -5.22 -2.34
N ARG A 87 10.85 -4.43 -3.22
CA ARG A 87 11.00 -2.96 -3.25
C ARG A 87 10.36 -2.30 -2.03
N LEU A 88 9.43 -2.98 -1.37
CA LEU A 88 8.83 -2.57 -0.11
C LEU A 88 9.68 -3.01 1.10
N LYS A 89 10.90 -3.53 0.87
CA LYS A 89 11.83 -4.07 1.89
C LYS A 89 11.29 -5.30 2.62
N ILE A 90 10.30 -5.98 2.06
CA ILE A 90 9.79 -7.26 2.58
C ILE A 90 10.68 -8.37 2.03
N LYS A 91 11.27 -9.17 2.92
CA LYS A 91 12.08 -10.34 2.52
C LYS A 91 11.16 -11.40 1.89
N PRO A 92 11.67 -12.26 1.00
CA PRO A 92 10.87 -13.35 0.43
C PRO A 92 10.20 -14.18 1.53
N THR A 93 8.87 -14.27 1.48
CA THR A 93 8.06 -14.95 2.51
C THR A 93 7.90 -16.44 2.26
N THR A 94 7.93 -16.86 0.99
CA THR A 94 7.83 -18.26 0.55
C THR A 94 9.09 -18.69 -0.22
N PRO A 95 10.29 -18.61 0.40
CA PRO A 95 11.51 -19.02 -0.28
C PRO A 95 11.47 -20.54 -0.56
N GLY A 96 11.62 -20.91 -1.84
CA GLY A 96 11.64 -22.32 -2.27
C GLY A 96 10.30 -22.92 -2.69
N ASP A 97 9.21 -22.14 -2.65
CA ASP A 97 7.94 -22.57 -3.22
C ASP A 97 8.04 -22.63 -4.77
N PRO A 98 7.68 -23.76 -5.42
CA PRO A 98 7.73 -23.88 -6.88
C PRO A 98 6.81 -22.90 -7.61
N ALA A 99 5.76 -22.40 -6.95
CA ALA A 99 4.91 -21.35 -7.49
C ALA A 99 5.58 -19.96 -7.42
N GLY A 100 6.63 -19.78 -6.61
CA GLY A 100 7.46 -18.57 -6.57
C GLY A 100 7.56 -17.92 -5.20
N GLN A 101 8.28 -16.80 -5.15
CA GLN A 101 8.40 -15.99 -3.94
C GLN A 101 7.11 -15.18 -3.73
N TYR A 102 6.80 -14.85 -2.46
CA TYR A 102 5.65 -14.03 -2.09
C TYR A 102 4.28 -14.65 -2.44
N GLN A 103 4.17 -15.98 -2.41
CA GLN A 103 2.89 -16.68 -2.59
C GLN A 103 1.95 -16.51 -1.40
N ARG A 104 2.52 -16.30 -0.22
CA ARG A 104 1.78 -16.02 1.02
C ARG A 104 2.44 -14.86 1.73
N VAL A 105 1.66 -13.82 2.04
CA VAL A 105 2.14 -12.61 2.71
C VAL A 105 1.03 -12.09 3.61
N THR A 106 1.30 -11.94 4.91
CA THR A 106 0.41 -11.24 5.85
C THR A 106 1.14 -10.01 6.38
N ILE A 107 0.57 -8.82 6.19
CA ILE A 107 1.12 -7.56 6.65
C ILE A 107 0.17 -6.96 7.69
N TYR A 108 0.66 -6.78 8.91
CA TYR A 108 -0.02 -6.03 9.97
C TYR A 108 0.54 -4.62 10.04
N VAL A 109 -0.35 -3.62 9.96
CA VAL A 109 -0.02 -2.20 10.04
C VAL A 109 -0.34 -1.68 11.43
N PHE A 110 0.64 -1.03 12.06
CA PHE A 110 0.54 -0.40 13.37
C PHE A 110 0.93 1.07 13.27
N ASP A 111 0.40 1.89 14.18
CA ASP A 111 0.85 3.26 14.43
C ASP A 111 1.59 3.38 15.78
N ASN A 112 1.98 2.24 16.34
CA ASN A 112 2.69 2.10 17.60
C ASN A 112 3.94 1.22 17.40
N PRO A 113 5.16 1.79 17.46
CA PRO A 113 6.38 1.07 17.17
C PRO A 113 6.62 -0.11 18.13
N GLY A 114 6.24 0.02 19.41
CA GLY A 114 6.48 -1.05 20.38
C GLY A 114 5.73 -2.36 20.09
N LEU A 115 4.62 -2.29 19.34
CA LEU A 115 3.82 -3.47 18.97
C LEU A 115 4.15 -4.02 17.58
N SER A 116 4.83 -3.25 16.74
CA SER A 116 5.30 -3.69 15.42
C SER A 116 6.70 -4.32 15.47
N GLU A 117 7.42 -4.22 16.59
CA GLU A 117 8.77 -4.79 16.75
C GLU A 117 8.82 -6.32 16.75
N GLU A 118 10.03 -6.86 16.51
CA GLU A 118 10.28 -8.30 16.41
C GLU A 118 9.95 -9.06 17.71
N ALA A 119 10.18 -8.45 18.87
CA ALA A 119 9.86 -9.04 20.17
C ALA A 119 8.35 -9.26 20.32
N SER A 120 7.55 -8.26 20.00
CA SER A 120 6.08 -8.31 20.05
C SER A 120 5.52 -9.31 19.04
N LEU A 121 6.07 -9.35 17.83
CA LEU A 121 5.70 -10.36 16.83
C LEU A 121 6.03 -11.78 17.31
N LYS A 122 7.22 -12.02 17.88
CA LYS A 122 7.58 -13.35 18.42
C LYS A 122 6.65 -13.78 19.54
N GLU A 123 6.30 -12.87 20.45
CA GLU A 123 5.41 -13.19 21.55
C GLU A 123 4.00 -13.53 21.04
N TYR A 124 3.48 -12.74 20.08
CA TYR A 124 2.22 -13.01 19.38
C TYR A 124 2.21 -14.41 18.75
N LEU A 125 3.26 -14.75 17.99
CA LEU A 125 3.37 -16.04 17.31
C LEU A 125 3.59 -17.22 18.26
N SER A 126 4.19 -16.98 19.43
CA SER A 126 4.37 -18.02 20.45
C SER A 126 3.05 -18.49 21.05
N GLY A 127 2.03 -17.61 21.06
CA GLY A 127 0.71 -17.89 21.62
C GLY A 127 0.69 -18.20 23.12
N ARG A 128 1.80 -17.96 23.85
CA ARG A 128 1.95 -18.33 25.26
C ARG A 128 1.15 -17.43 26.20
N ASP A 129 1.04 -16.15 25.89
CA ASP A 129 0.24 -15.18 26.65
C ASP A 129 -0.99 -14.71 25.85
N PRO A 130 -2.21 -15.11 26.25
CA PRO A 130 -3.45 -14.64 25.64
C PRO A 130 -3.63 -13.12 25.71
N LEU A 131 -3.11 -12.45 26.74
CA LEU A 131 -3.24 -11.00 26.87
C LEU A 131 -2.37 -10.26 25.86
N SER A 132 -1.11 -10.67 25.72
CA SER A 132 -0.21 -10.16 24.67
C SER A 132 -0.78 -10.39 23.27
N ARG A 133 -1.36 -11.57 23.02
CA ARG A 133 -2.02 -11.87 21.75
C ARG A 133 -3.19 -10.92 21.46
N ALA A 134 -4.11 -10.78 22.41
CA ALA A 134 -5.26 -9.89 22.26
C ALA A 134 -4.84 -8.42 22.15
N GLY A 135 -3.76 -8.02 22.83
CA GLY A 135 -3.18 -6.68 22.74
C GLY A 135 -2.63 -6.39 21.34
N PHE A 136 -1.88 -7.34 20.77
CA PHE A 136 -1.37 -7.25 19.41
C PHE A 136 -2.52 -7.14 18.40
N GLU A 137 -3.50 -8.04 18.45
CA GLU A 137 -4.65 -8.06 17.53
C GLU A 137 -5.47 -6.77 17.61
N ARG A 138 -5.68 -6.21 18.81
CA ARG A 138 -6.40 -4.94 19.01
C ARG A 138 -5.64 -3.72 18.49
N ALA A 139 -4.31 -3.77 18.46
CA ALA A 139 -3.48 -2.67 18.02
C ALA A 139 -3.30 -2.60 16.50
N VAL A 140 -3.67 -3.66 15.76
CA VAL A 140 -3.63 -3.65 14.30
C VAL A 140 -4.60 -2.59 13.78
N ARG A 141 -4.05 -1.61 13.06
CA ARG A 141 -4.82 -0.56 12.38
C ARG A 141 -5.25 -1.00 10.98
N GLY A 142 -4.45 -1.82 10.31
CA GLY A 142 -4.74 -2.36 8.98
C GLY A 142 -4.11 -3.74 8.78
N LEU A 143 -4.76 -4.56 7.96
CA LEU A 143 -4.34 -5.90 7.61
C LEU A 143 -4.40 -6.07 6.10
N TYR A 144 -3.30 -6.54 5.52
CA TYR A 144 -3.26 -7.09 4.17
C TYR A 144 -2.85 -8.56 4.26
N ARG A 145 -3.59 -9.44 3.58
CA ARG A 145 -3.29 -10.87 3.53
C ARG A 145 -3.43 -11.35 2.09
N LEU A 146 -2.34 -11.90 1.57
CA LEU A 146 -2.24 -12.57 0.29
C LEU A 146 -1.97 -14.05 0.53
N THR A 147 -2.73 -14.90 -0.13
CA THR A 147 -2.48 -16.35 -0.24
C THR A 147 -2.35 -16.73 -1.71
N ALA A 148 -2.15 -18.02 -2.00
CA ALA A 148 -2.08 -18.51 -3.36
C ALA A 148 -3.38 -18.22 -4.15
N ASP A 149 -4.53 -18.30 -3.47
CA ASP A 149 -5.85 -18.26 -4.10
C ASP A 149 -6.65 -17.00 -3.75
N THR A 150 -6.38 -16.41 -2.58
CA THR A 150 -7.19 -15.31 -2.03
C THR A 150 -6.35 -14.12 -1.63
N GLU A 151 -6.99 -12.96 -1.66
CA GLU A 151 -6.43 -11.71 -1.18
C GLU A 151 -7.48 -10.97 -0.33
N LEU A 152 -7.02 -10.36 0.76
CA LEU A 152 -7.84 -9.65 1.74
C LEU A 152 -7.14 -8.37 2.16
N GLY A 153 -7.89 -7.27 2.20
CA GLY A 153 -7.51 -6.01 2.83
C GLY A 153 -8.58 -5.57 3.80
N ALA A 154 -8.20 -5.23 5.03
CA ALA A 154 -9.12 -4.78 6.06
C ALA A 154 -8.53 -3.71 6.95
N MET A 155 -9.37 -2.79 7.41
CA MET A 155 -9.07 -1.95 8.56
C MET A 155 -9.28 -2.76 9.83
N GLY A 156 -8.27 -2.81 10.70
CA GLY A 156 -8.27 -3.67 11.87
C GLY A 156 -7.84 -5.12 11.62
N PHE A 157 -7.78 -5.91 12.69
CA PHE A 157 -7.41 -7.32 12.62
C PHE A 157 -8.57 -8.21 12.15
N VAL A 158 -8.28 -9.12 11.22
CA VAL A 158 -9.19 -10.20 10.81
C VAL A 158 -8.51 -11.54 11.13
N PRO A 159 -9.12 -12.41 11.97
CA PRO A 159 -8.57 -13.72 12.26
C PRO A 159 -8.54 -14.58 10.99
N ASP A 160 -7.62 -15.54 10.91
CA ASP A 160 -7.70 -16.55 9.85
C ASP A 160 -8.99 -17.37 9.98
N SER A 161 -9.65 -17.62 8.85
CA SER A 161 -10.98 -18.27 8.74
C SER A 161 -11.05 -19.71 9.28
N GLY A 162 -10.01 -20.21 9.95
CA GLY A 162 -10.00 -21.46 10.71
C GLY A 162 -10.31 -21.32 12.21
N ALA A 163 -10.36 -20.10 12.77
CA ALA A 163 -10.73 -19.87 14.17
C ALA A 163 -12.26 -19.88 14.31
N LYS A 164 -12.83 -21.09 14.32
CA LYS A 164 -14.27 -21.29 14.51
C LYS A 164 -14.66 -20.86 15.92
N GLY A 165 -15.20 -19.65 16.01
CA GLY A 165 -15.93 -19.14 17.17
C GLY A 165 -15.04 -18.45 18.17
N GLU A 166 -14.84 -17.15 17.99
CA GLU A 166 -14.79 -16.21 19.12
C GLU A 166 -15.04 -14.80 18.61
N ARG A 167 -15.77 -14.03 19.44
CA ARG A 167 -16.44 -12.77 19.11
C ARG A 167 -15.55 -11.82 18.31
N GLN A 168 -16.09 -11.27 17.21
CA GLN A 168 -15.63 -10.06 16.53
C GLN A 168 -15.35 -8.96 17.57
N SER A 169 -14.12 -8.91 18.07
CA SER A 169 -13.71 -7.94 19.06
C SER A 169 -13.21 -6.72 18.32
N GLY A 170 -14.13 -5.81 18.02
CA GLY A 170 -13.82 -4.47 17.51
C GLY A 170 -13.74 -4.35 16.00
N ARG A 171 -14.89 -4.50 15.32
CA ARG A 171 -15.27 -3.86 14.04
C ARG A 171 -14.15 -3.75 12.98
N ALA A 172 -13.52 -4.86 12.62
CA ALA A 172 -12.73 -4.89 11.39
C ALA A 172 -13.62 -4.54 10.20
N ARG A 173 -13.16 -3.62 9.33
CA ARG A 173 -13.87 -3.22 8.12
C ARG A 173 -13.11 -3.73 6.91
N ILE A 174 -13.69 -4.71 6.22
CA ILE A 174 -13.14 -5.26 4.98
C ILE A 174 -13.19 -4.17 3.90
N LEU A 175 -12.05 -3.94 3.25
CA LEU A 175 -11.91 -3.00 2.13
C LEU A 175 -12.03 -3.74 0.80
N PHE A 176 -11.37 -4.90 0.70
CA PHE A 176 -11.44 -5.79 -0.45
C PHE A 176 -11.21 -7.23 0.01
N GLU A 177 -11.89 -8.16 -0.65
CA GLU A 177 -11.72 -9.60 -0.50
C GLU A 177 -12.01 -10.24 -1.85
N GLY A 178 -11.16 -11.15 -2.30
CA GLY A 178 -11.33 -11.78 -3.60
C GLY A 178 -10.26 -12.79 -3.95
N THR A 179 -10.22 -13.17 -5.22
CA THR A 179 -9.19 -14.05 -5.76
C THR A 179 -7.87 -13.29 -5.85
N ALA A 180 -6.78 -13.92 -5.41
CA ALA A 180 -5.45 -13.37 -5.59
C ALA A 180 -5.17 -13.14 -7.08
N GLY A 181 -4.68 -11.95 -7.43
CA GLY A 181 -4.21 -11.68 -8.78
C GLY A 181 -3.10 -12.66 -9.19
N LYS A 182 -3.06 -13.00 -10.47
CA LYS A 182 -1.99 -13.85 -11.02
C LYS A 182 -0.69 -13.05 -11.03
N GLY A 183 0.16 -13.31 -10.04
CA GLY A 183 1.52 -12.76 -9.93
C GLY A 183 2.49 -13.40 -10.91
#